data_AF-M1BQZ9-F1
#
_entry.id   AF-M1BQZ9-F1
#
_cell.length_a   1.000
_cell.length_b   1.000
_cell.length_c   1.000
_cell.angle_alpha   90.00
_cell.angle_beta   90.00
_cell.angle_gamma   90.00
#
_symmetry.space_group_name_H-M   'P 1'
#
loop_
_entity.id
_entity.type
_entity.pdbx_description
1 polymer ?
#
loop_
_entity_poly.entity_id
_entity_poly.type
_entity_poly.pdbx_seq_one_letter_code
_entity_poly.pdbx_strand_id
1 'polypeptide(L)'
;MMELGEGLCKLRKFNFENGPFYEFEKEISQVLDFIYRTQIEVAACGDDICVTMDQSERSYQLLGGFAAGQQLYSLVSDSYQDDYCYLVFSSGKYQENVEQLRIKLPTIDASEENLKELEYN
;
A
#
# COMPACT_ATOMS: atom_id res chain seq x y z
N MET A 1 4.84 -3.17 9.98
CA MET A 1 5.00 -3.24 8.50
C MET A 1 5.29 -4.64 7.97
N MET A 2 5.98 -5.51 8.72
CA MET A 2 6.32 -6.88 8.28
C MET A 2 5.08 -7.80 8.16
N GLU A 3 4.13 -7.67 9.10
CA GLU A 3 2.96 -8.56 9.20
C GLU A 3 2.03 -8.52 7.98
N LEU A 4 1.83 -7.35 7.37
CA LEU A 4 1.02 -7.22 6.15
C LEU A 4 1.69 -7.87 4.93
N GLY A 5 3.02 -7.75 4.82
CA GLY A 5 3.79 -8.41 3.78
C GLY A 5 3.77 -9.93 3.90
N GLU A 6 3.84 -10.46 5.13
CA GLU A 6 3.71 -11.89 5.39
C GLU A 6 2.31 -12.42 5.06
N GLY A 7 1.27 -11.67 5.42
CA GLY A 7 -0.12 -11.99 5.08
C GLY A 7 -0.33 -12.10 3.57
N LEU A 8 0.15 -11.12 2.80
CA LEU A 8 0.09 -11.15 1.34
C LEU A 8 0.90 -12.31 0.75
N CYS A 9 2.08 -12.59 1.30
CA CYS A 9 2.90 -13.72 0.86
C CYS A 9 2.17 -15.06 1.07
N LYS A 10 1.42 -15.22 2.18
CA LYS A 10 0.56 -16.40 2.40
C LYS A 10 -0.59 -16.43 1.39
N LEU A 11 -1.24 -15.30 1.15
CA LEU A 11 -2.35 -15.20 0.20
C LEU A 11 -1.94 -15.64 -1.21
N ARG A 12 -0.76 -15.20 -1.67
CA ARG A 12 -0.20 -15.61 -2.97
C ARG A 12 0.05 -17.10 -3.09
N LYS A 13 0.34 -17.81 -1.99
CA LYS A 13 0.57 -19.26 -2.04
C LYS A 13 -0.68 -20.06 -2.39
N PHE A 14 -1.86 -19.48 -2.19
CA PHE A 14 -3.11 -20.09 -2.62
C PHE A 14 -3.32 -20.06 -4.15
N ASN A 15 -2.52 -19.27 -4.89
CA ASN A 15 -2.54 -19.21 -6.36
C ASN A 15 -3.96 -19.07 -6.96
N PHE A 16 -4.76 -18.13 -6.44
CA PHE A 16 -6.09 -17.87 -6.98
C PHE A 16 -6.02 -17.49 -8.46
N GLU A 17 -6.86 -18.10 -9.28
CA GLU A 17 -6.96 -17.77 -10.71
C GLU A 17 -8.02 -16.69 -10.98
N ASN A 18 -9.04 -16.62 -10.11
CA ASN A 18 -10.17 -15.71 -10.22
C ASN A 18 -10.91 -15.54 -8.88
N GLY A 19 -11.97 -14.73 -8.88
CA GLY A 19 -12.83 -14.53 -7.72
C GLY A 19 -12.37 -13.42 -6.77
N PRO A 20 -13.11 -13.20 -5.67
CA PRO A 20 -12.92 -12.05 -4.80
C PRO A 20 -11.56 -12.05 -4.10
N PHE A 21 -11.01 -13.23 -3.78
CA PHE A 21 -9.68 -13.33 -3.16
C PHE A 21 -8.54 -13.00 -4.13
N TYR A 22 -8.70 -13.33 -5.42
CA TYR A 22 -7.76 -12.96 -6.47
C TYR A 22 -7.74 -11.44 -6.68
N GLU A 23 -8.91 -10.83 -6.79
CA GLU A 23 -9.05 -9.37 -6.94
C GLU A 23 -8.46 -8.64 -5.73
N PHE A 24 -8.80 -9.10 -4.52
CA PHE A 24 -8.26 -8.55 -3.29
C PHE A 24 -6.73 -8.68 -3.21
N GLU A 25 -6.14 -9.83 -3.55
CA GLU A 25 -4.70 -10.05 -3.57
C GLU A 25 -3.97 -9.06 -4.49
N LYS A 26 -4.55 -8.81 -5.67
CA LYS A 26 -4.01 -7.87 -6.64
C LYS A 26 -4.08 -6.43 -6.13
N GLU A 27 -5.22 -6.02 -5.56
CA GLU A 27 -5.41 -4.67 -5.05
C GLU A 27 -4.52 -4.40 -3.82
N ILE A 28 -4.46 -5.30 -2.85
CA ILE A 28 -3.59 -5.13 -1.66
C ILE A 28 -2.11 -5.14 -2.06
N SER A 29 -1.72 -5.90 -3.09
CA SER A 29 -0.36 -5.87 -3.64
C SER A 29 0.01 -4.47 -4.16
N GLN A 30 -0.90 -3.83 -4.90
CA GLN A 30 -0.68 -2.49 -5.42
C GLN A 30 -0.62 -1.44 -4.31
N VAL A 31 -1.45 -1.58 -3.27
CA VAL A 31 -1.44 -0.69 -2.11
C VAL A 31 -0.13 -0.82 -1.33
N LEU A 32 0.37 -2.04 -1.13
CA LEU A 32 1.66 -2.24 -0.49
C LEU A 32 2.81 -1.71 -1.34
N ASP A 33 2.81 -1.94 -2.66
CA ASP A 33 3.83 -1.37 -3.56
C ASP A 33 3.81 0.16 -3.53
N PHE A 34 2.62 0.77 -3.52
CA PHE A 34 2.44 2.20 -3.36
C PHE A 34 3.04 2.71 -2.06
N ILE A 35 2.68 2.11 -0.92
CA ILE A 35 3.21 2.50 0.40
C ILE A 35 4.73 2.34 0.44
N TYR A 36 5.27 1.23 -0.09
CA TYR A 36 6.71 1.02 -0.15
C TYR A 36 7.37 2.10 -0.98
N ARG A 37 6.94 2.33 -2.23
CA ARG A 37 7.51 3.38 -3.10
C ARG A 37 7.47 4.75 -2.45
N THR A 38 6.36 5.10 -1.81
CA THR A 38 6.27 6.35 -1.06
C THR A 38 7.29 6.41 0.08
N GLN A 39 7.50 5.32 0.81
CA GLN A 39 8.56 5.25 1.83
C GLN A 39 9.95 5.33 1.20
N ILE A 40 10.19 4.72 0.04
CA ILE A 40 11.48 4.86 -0.66
C ILE A 40 11.73 6.34 -1.00
N GLU A 41 10.74 7.00 -1.58
CA GLU A 41 10.86 8.38 -2.06
C GLU A 41 10.91 9.40 -0.93
N VAL A 42 10.28 9.13 0.22
CA VAL A 42 10.07 10.13 1.29
C VAL A 42 10.69 9.75 2.64
N ALA A 43 10.88 8.47 2.95
CA ALA A 43 11.47 8.00 4.21
C ALA A 43 12.98 7.92 4.20
N ALA A 44 13.59 7.66 3.04
CA ALA A 44 15.03 7.55 2.93
C ALA A 44 15.69 8.90 2.62
N CYS A 45 14.97 10.00 2.88
CA CYS A 45 15.41 11.37 2.72
C CYS A 45 15.56 12.06 4.08
N GLY A 46 16.79 12.39 4.47
CA GLY A 46 17.08 13.38 5.52
C GLY A 46 17.09 14.80 4.95
N ASP A 47 17.47 15.78 5.77
CA ASP A 47 17.50 17.19 5.36
C ASP A 47 18.47 17.45 4.19
N ASP A 48 19.55 16.66 4.07
CA ASP A 48 20.61 16.88 3.08
C ASP A 48 20.77 15.73 2.05
N ILE A 49 20.24 14.53 2.32
CA ILE A 49 20.50 13.33 1.50
C ILE A 49 19.25 12.47 1.39
N CYS A 50 18.96 12.05 0.15
CA CYS A 50 18.04 10.97 -0.17
C CYS A 50 18.82 9.74 -0.66
N VAL A 51 18.50 8.57 -0.12
CA VAL A 51 19.01 7.28 -0.62
C VAL A 51 17.86 6.39 -1.05
N THR A 52 18.08 5.49 -2.00
CA THR A 52 17.08 4.46 -2.31
C THR A 52 17.05 3.46 -1.15
N MET A 53 15.86 2.95 -0.80
CA MET A 53 15.73 1.84 0.15
C MET A 53 16.35 0.56 -0.46
N ASP A 54 17.62 0.33 -0.12
CA ASP A 54 18.44 -0.78 -0.62
C ASP A 54 18.71 -1.83 0.46
N GLN A 55 17.96 -1.76 1.57
CA GLN A 55 18.15 -2.60 2.76
C GLN A 55 19.50 -2.40 3.46
N SER A 56 20.26 -1.35 3.10
CA SER A 56 21.45 -0.96 3.86
C SER A 56 21.09 -0.39 5.22
N GLU A 57 22.01 -0.47 6.18
CA GLU A 57 21.87 0.14 7.50
C GLU A 57 21.49 1.63 7.40
N ARG A 58 22.07 2.36 6.43
CA ARG A 58 21.82 3.78 6.21
C ARG A 58 20.38 4.05 5.77
N SER A 59 19.81 3.21 4.90
CA SER A 59 18.41 3.35 4.48
C SER A 59 17.44 3.14 5.65
N TYR A 60 17.74 2.22 6.56
CA TYR A 60 16.95 1.99 7.78
C TYR A 60 17.12 3.06 8.86
N GLN A 61 18.30 3.68 8.97
CA GLN A 61 18.49 4.80 9.90
C GLN A 61 17.63 6.01 9.50
N LEU A 62 17.50 6.28 8.19
CA LEU A 62 16.70 7.39 7.68
C LEU A 62 15.19 7.17 7.87
N LEU A 63 14.73 5.91 7.85
CA LEU A 63 13.34 5.54 8.20
C LEU A 63 12.93 5.99 9.61
N GLY A 64 13.85 6.09 10.56
CA GLY A 64 13.53 6.48 11.94
C GLY A 64 12.97 7.90 12.08
N GLY A 65 13.26 8.80 11.13
CA GLY A 65 12.71 10.15 11.06
C GLY A 65 11.51 10.30 10.12
N PHE A 66 11.09 9.22 9.46
CA PHE A 66 10.00 9.26 8.49
C PHE A 66 8.70 9.68 9.13
N ALA A 67 7.99 10.60 8.47
CA ALA A 67 6.67 11.06 8.89
C ALA A 67 6.59 11.63 10.31
N ALA A 68 7.70 12.09 10.91
CA ALA A 68 7.77 12.57 12.31
C ALA A 68 6.74 13.68 12.60
N GLY A 69 5.51 13.28 12.94
CA GLY A 69 4.35 14.16 13.14
C GLY A 69 3.66 14.66 11.86
N GLN A 70 4.02 14.19 10.67
CA GLN A 70 3.44 14.66 9.41
C GLN A 70 2.38 13.70 8.87
N GLN A 71 1.24 14.27 8.43
CA GLN A 71 0.22 13.50 7.72
C GLN A 71 0.69 13.23 6.28
N LEU A 72 1.06 11.98 6.02
CA LEU A 72 1.53 11.54 4.71
C LEU A 72 0.41 11.13 3.76
N TYR A 73 -0.70 10.63 4.28
CA TYR A 73 -1.83 10.17 3.47
C TYR A 73 -3.13 10.77 3.99
N SER A 74 -4.05 11.03 3.07
CA SER A 74 -5.45 11.32 3.36
C SER A 74 -6.33 10.24 2.77
N LEU A 75 -7.44 9.97 3.45
CA LEU A 75 -8.45 9.04 2.97
C LEU A 75 -9.53 9.84 2.25
N VAL A 76 -9.84 9.47 1.01
CA VAL A 76 -10.86 10.12 0.19
C VAL A 76 -11.86 9.07 -0.26
N SER A 77 -13.14 9.31 -0.03
CA SER A 77 -14.24 8.46 -0.50
C SER A 77 -14.81 9.07 -1.78
N ASP A 78 -14.96 8.27 -2.83
CA ASP A 78 -15.61 8.72 -4.07
C ASP A 78 -17.07 8.26 -4.09
N SER A 79 -17.96 9.12 -3.59
CA SER A 79 -19.40 8.81 -3.43
C SER A 79 -20.17 8.73 -4.75
N TYR A 80 -19.53 9.05 -5.89
CA TYR A 80 -20.22 9.13 -7.17
C TYR A 80 -20.14 7.86 -8.01
N GLN A 81 -19.19 6.96 -7.73
CA GLN A 81 -18.88 5.91 -8.70
C GLN A 81 -18.69 4.48 -8.20
N ASP A 82 -18.59 4.15 -6.90
CA ASP A 82 -18.69 2.76 -6.38
C ASP A 82 -18.39 2.61 -4.86
N ASP A 83 -18.63 3.63 -4.00
CA ASP A 83 -18.30 3.57 -2.55
C ASP A 83 -16.82 3.21 -2.23
N TYR A 84 -15.92 3.34 -3.21
CA TYR A 84 -14.51 3.05 -3.00
C TYR A 84 -13.81 4.16 -2.24
N CYS A 85 -12.94 3.75 -1.33
CA CYS A 85 -12.04 4.62 -0.62
C CYS A 85 -10.66 4.61 -1.28
N TYR A 86 -10.00 5.76 -1.29
CA TYR A 86 -8.68 5.96 -1.87
C TYR A 86 -7.74 6.54 -0.83
N LEU A 87 -6.50 6.04 -0.80
CA LEU A 87 -5.39 6.72 -0.12
C LEU A 87 -4.77 7.71 -1.10
N VAL A 88 -4.73 8.98 -0.72
CA VAL A 88 -4.09 10.06 -1.48
C VAL A 88 -2.85 10.51 -0.75
N PHE A 89 -1.70 10.43 -1.42
CA PHE A 89 -0.44 10.86 -0.84
C PHE A 89 -0.35 12.40 -0.80
N SER A 90 -0.07 12.92 0.39
CA SER A 90 -0.10 14.33 0.75
C SER A 90 1.31 14.77 1.15
N SER A 91 2.26 14.82 0.21
CA SER A 91 3.58 15.39 0.52
C SER A 91 3.59 16.89 0.25
N GLY A 92 3.86 17.67 1.29
CA GLY A 92 4.01 19.12 1.20
C GLY A 92 5.15 19.59 0.28
N LYS A 93 6.06 18.69 -0.12
CA LYS A 93 7.17 19.01 -1.03
C LYS A 93 6.80 18.94 -2.52
N TYR A 94 5.63 18.40 -2.88
CA TYR A 94 5.23 18.16 -4.28
C TYR A 94 3.96 18.93 -4.70
N GLN A 95 3.74 20.12 -4.14
CA GLN A 95 2.50 20.87 -4.35
C GLN A 95 2.27 21.40 -5.78
N GLU A 96 3.24 21.36 -6.70
CA GLU A 96 3.09 22.13 -7.94
C GLU A 96 2.85 21.37 -9.26
N ASN A 97 3.12 20.07 -9.44
CA ASN A 97 2.91 19.46 -10.78
C ASN A 97 2.86 17.92 -10.87
N VAL A 98 2.80 17.20 -9.75
CA VAL A 98 2.66 15.73 -9.81
C VAL A 98 1.18 15.40 -9.66
N GLU A 99 0.60 14.69 -10.62
CA GLU A 99 -0.72 14.05 -10.46
C GLU A 99 -0.80 13.48 -9.04
N GLN A 100 -1.80 13.89 -8.26
CA GLN A 100 -1.96 13.42 -6.89
C GLN A 100 -1.92 11.88 -6.88
N LEU A 101 -0.83 11.35 -6.33
CA LEU A 101 -0.60 9.92 -6.23
C LEU A 101 -1.69 9.32 -5.35
N ARG A 102 -2.66 8.66 -5.97
CA ARG A 102 -3.80 8.02 -5.32
C ARG A 102 -3.81 6.52 -5.60
N ILE A 103 -4.20 5.74 -4.60
CA ILE A 103 -4.38 4.30 -4.73
C ILE A 103 -5.71 3.89 -4.11
N LYS A 104 -6.46 3.00 -4.78
CA LYS A 104 -7.71 2.43 -4.27
C LYS A 104 -7.39 1.55 -3.06
N LEU A 105 -8.16 1.68 -1.98
CA LEU A 105 -8.11 0.72 -0.87
C LEU A 105 -8.80 -0.59 -1.28
N PRO A 106 -8.21 -1.73 -0.93
CA PRO A 106 -8.74 -3.01 -1.33
C PRO A 106 -9.96 -3.33 -0.47
N THR A 107 -11.07 -3.68 -1.12
CA THR A 107 -12.28 -4.17 -0.45
C THR A 107 -12.43 -5.63 -0.80
N ILE A 108 -12.72 -6.45 0.21
CA ILE A 108 -13.06 -7.85 -0.02
C ILE A 108 -14.56 -8.04 0.19
N ASP A 109 -15.25 -8.36 -0.90
CA ASP A 109 -16.63 -8.81 -0.87
C ASP A 109 -16.66 -10.29 -1.20
N ALA A 110 -16.66 -11.13 -0.16
CA ALA A 110 -16.59 -12.58 -0.28
C ALA A 110 -17.74 -13.22 0.50
N SER A 111 -18.39 -14.19 -0.13
CA SER A 111 -19.44 -14.98 0.50
C SER A 111 -18.88 -16.18 1.28
N GLU A 112 -19.71 -16.81 2.11
CA GLU A 112 -19.37 -18.05 2.81
C GLU A 112 -19.05 -19.20 1.82
N GLU A 113 -19.66 -19.18 0.63
CA GLU A 113 -19.38 -20.16 -0.42
C GLU A 113 -17.95 -20.00 -0.96
N ASN A 114 -17.51 -18.75 -1.17
CA ASN A 114 -16.14 -18.47 -1.58
C ASN A 114 -15.11 -18.93 -0.54
N LEU A 115 -15.44 -18.86 0.75
CA LEU A 115 -14.58 -19.38 1.82
C LEU A 115 -14.52 -20.91 1.82
N LYS A 116 -15.66 -21.58 1.59
CA LYS A 116 -15.71 -23.04 1.51
C LYS A 116 -14.87 -23.58 0.36
N GLU A 117 -14.85 -22.90 -0.79
CA GLU A 117 -13.99 -23.25 -1.93
C GLU A 117 -12.49 -23.29 -1.58
N LEU A 118 -12.06 -22.60 -0.52
CA LEU A 118 -10.68 -22.62 -0.03
C LEU A 118 -10.35 -23.83 0.85
N GLU A 119 -11.35 -24.43 1.51
CA GLU A 119 -11.15 -25.56 2.42
C GLU A 119 -11.02 -26.91 1.68
N TYR A 120 -11.46 -26.95 0.42
CA TYR A 120 -11.45 -28.16 -0.42
C TYR A 120 -10.25 -28.24 -1.39
N ASN A 121 -9.33 -27.28 -1.37
CA ASN A 121 -8.06 -27.26 -2.13
C ASN A 121 -6.86 -27.57 -1.22
#